data_AF-A0A7V9TG66-F1
#
_entry.id   AF-A0A7V9TG66-F1
#
_cell.length_a   1.000
_cell.length_b   1.000
_cell.length_c   1.000
_cell.angle_alpha   90.00
_cell.angle_beta   90.00
_cell.angle_gamma   90.00
#
_symmetry.space_group_name_H-M   'P 1'
#
loop_
_entity.id
_entity.type
_entity.pdbx_description
1 polymer ?
#
loop_
_entity_poly.entity_id
_entity_poly.type
_entity_poly.pdbx_seq_one_letter_code
_entity_poly.pdbx_strand_id
1 'polypeptide(L)'
;AVGVGVFVNASGEVDAAGGFLVQILPGLDDAEIRMIEEQISSLPHPTQMIRDGLTPEQVLDQIFGGEFEQLDSYPVRFHCPCSRERFETAIITLGREEIIRIMEEEEKDATEIVCHFCNEAYHFSPQEMNEVLRKAS
;
A
#
# COMPACT_ATOMS: atom_id res chain seq x y z
N ALA A 1 16.00 10.63 9.55
CA ALA A 1 14.95 10.14 10.47
C ALA A 1 13.71 9.72 9.69
N VAL A 2 12.96 8.75 10.22
CA VAL A 2 11.64 8.33 9.70
C VAL A 2 10.63 8.49 10.83
N GLY A 3 9.57 9.24 10.60
CA GLY A 3 8.43 9.35 11.51
C GLY A 3 7.18 8.89 10.81
N VAL A 4 6.55 7.81 11.25
CA VAL A 4 5.32 7.27 10.67
C VAL A 4 4.34 6.90 11.77
N GLY A 5 3.05 7.06 11.51
CA GLY A 5 2.03 6.68 12.47
C GLY A 5 0.69 6.40 11.80
N VAL A 6 -0.07 5.51 12.44
CA VAL A 6 -1.46 5.21 12.10
C VAL A 6 -2.26 5.26 13.40
N PHE A 7 -3.35 6.02 13.39
CA PHE A 7 -4.31 6.09 14.48
C PHE A 7 -5.62 5.46 14.01
N VAL A 8 -6.06 4.46 14.77
CA VAL A 8 -7.31 3.73 14.54
C VAL A 8 -8.27 4.12 15.65
N ASN A 9 -9.47 4.55 15.27
CA ASN A 9 -10.50 4.97 16.22
C ASN A 9 -11.18 3.75 16.89
N ALA A 10 -12.14 4.01 17.78
CA ALA A 10 -12.87 2.95 18.48
C ALA A 10 -13.77 2.10 17.58
N SER A 11 -14.16 2.58 16.38
CA SER A 11 -14.91 1.79 15.38
C SER A 11 -14.01 0.85 14.57
N GLY A 12 -12.68 0.93 14.74
CA GLY A 12 -11.72 0.14 13.97
C GLY A 12 -11.35 0.76 12.63
N GLU A 13 -11.77 1.99 12.36
CA GLU A 13 -11.45 2.73 11.13
C GLU A 13 -10.18 3.56 11.31
N VAL A 14 -9.42 3.72 10.23
CA VAL A 14 -8.24 4.59 10.21
C VAL A 14 -8.72 6.04 10.22
N ASP A 15 -8.44 6.76 11.30
CA ASP A 15 -8.78 8.17 11.47
C ASP A 15 -7.64 9.09 11.01
N ALA A 16 -6.38 8.67 11.19
CA ALA A 16 -5.23 9.38 10.64
C ALA A 16 -4.07 8.42 10.33
N ALA A 17 -3.45 8.59 9.16
CA ALA A 17 -2.27 7.84 8.76
C ALA A 17 -1.33 8.72 7.93
N GLY A 18 -0.05 8.71 8.26
CA GLY A 18 0.96 9.47 7.53
C GLY A 18 2.27 9.58 8.27
N GLY A 19 3.17 10.41 7.74
CA GLY A 19 4.53 10.52 8.24
C GLY A 19 5.44 11.37 7.36
N PHE A 20 6.72 11.37 7.71
CA PHE A 20 7.78 12.06 6.99
C PHE A 20 9.07 11.23 6.96
N LEU A 21 9.92 11.53 5.98
CA LEU A 21 11.27 11.01 5.83
C LEU A 21 12.21 12.21 5.67
N VAL A 22 13.20 12.32 6.55
CA VAL A 22 14.28 13.30 6.43
C VAL A 22 15.59 12.57 6.26
N GLN A 23 16.34 12.87 5.21
CA GLN A 23 17.63 12.27 4.92
C GLN A 23 18.70 13.36 4.78
N ILE A 24 19.77 13.24 5.56
CA ILE A 24 20.93 14.12 5.49
C ILE A 24 21.79 13.68 4.30
N LEU A 25 22.16 14.65 3.46
CA LEU A 25 23.11 14.47 2.36
C LEU A 25 24.46 15.09 2.74
N PRO A 26 25.57 14.70 2.09
CA PRO A 26 26.88 15.31 2.34
C PRO A 26 26.85 16.82 2.10
N GLY A 27 27.57 17.57 2.93
CA GLY A 27 27.73 19.03 2.80
C GLY A 27 27.22 19.85 3.99
N LEU A 28 26.56 19.20 4.96
CA LEU A 28 26.13 19.79 6.23
C LEU A 28 27.20 19.63 7.31
N ASP A 29 27.32 20.63 8.18
CA ASP A 29 28.16 20.55 9.37
C ASP A 29 27.42 19.91 10.58
N ASP A 30 28.17 19.56 11.63
CA ASP A 30 27.60 18.91 12.80
C ASP A 30 26.60 19.80 13.58
N ALA A 31 26.67 21.12 13.42
CA ALA A 31 25.75 22.04 14.10
C ALA A 31 24.38 22.04 13.40
N GLU A 32 24.39 22.10 12.06
CA GLU A 32 23.19 22.01 11.22
C GLU A 32 22.49 20.66 11.42
N ILE A 33 23.24 19.56 11.45
CA ILE A 33 22.71 18.22 11.70
C ILE A 33 22.01 18.16 13.06
N ARG A 34 22.67 18.63 14.12
CA ARG A 34 22.09 18.64 15.48
C ARG A 34 20.82 19.47 15.56
N MET A 35 20.78 20.62 14.90
CA MET A 35 19.59 21.46 14.86
C MET A 35 18.40 20.70 14.26
N ILE A 36 18.59 20.02 13.12
CA ILE A 36 17.54 19.23 12.47
C ILE A 36 17.09 18.08 13.37
N GLU A 37 18.03 17.38 14.02
CA GLU A 37 17.72 16.28 14.96
C GLU A 37 16.90 16.75 16.17
N GLU A 38 17.23 17.91 16.74
CA GLU A 38 16.50 18.54 17.84
C GLU A 38 15.07 18.92 17.42
N GLN A 39 14.91 19.55 16.24
CA GLN A 39 13.59 19.89 15.71
C GLN A 39 12.73 18.65 15.54
N ILE A 40 13.24 17.62 14.87
CA ILE A 40 12.54 16.35 14.67
C ILE A 40 12.16 15.69 16.00
N SER A 41 13.05 15.74 17.00
CA SER A 41 12.81 15.15 18.32
C SER A 41 11.74 15.89 19.14
N SER A 42 11.48 17.15 18.80
CA SER A 42 10.47 17.99 19.46
C SER A 42 9.07 17.87 18.85
N LEU A 43 8.94 17.27 17.67
CA LEU A 43 7.67 17.15 16.97
C LEU A 43 6.67 16.30 17.75
N PRO A 44 5.37 16.66 17.72
CA PRO A 44 4.31 15.74 18.10
C PRO A 44 4.33 14.47 17.24
N HIS A 45 3.66 13.42 17.72
CA HIS A 45 3.50 12.19 16.94
C HIS A 45 2.81 12.48 15.59
N PRO A 46 3.21 11.85 14.46
CA PRO A 46 2.65 12.16 13.14
C PRO A 46 1.12 12.13 13.07
N THR A 47 0.49 11.17 13.73
CA THR A 47 -0.99 11.08 13.76
C THR A 47 -1.64 12.23 14.52
N GLN A 48 -0.98 12.81 15.52
CA GLN A 48 -1.49 13.98 16.22
C GLN A 48 -1.49 15.20 15.29
N MET A 49 -0.37 15.45 14.61
CA MET A 49 -0.26 16.54 13.63
C MET A 49 -1.31 16.44 12.51
N ILE A 50 -1.53 15.22 11.98
CA ILE A 50 -2.53 14.98 10.93
C ILE A 50 -3.95 15.26 11.47
N ARG A 51 -4.26 14.83 12.70
CA ARG A 51 -5.57 15.07 13.33
C ARG A 51 -5.79 16.55 13.68
N ASP A 52 -4.71 17.29 13.95
CA ASP A 52 -4.73 18.73 14.12
C ASP A 52 -4.90 19.48 12.78
N GLY A 53 -4.96 18.75 11.66
CA GLY A 53 -5.25 19.28 10.33
C GLY A 53 -4.02 19.82 9.59
N LEU A 54 -2.81 19.47 10.05
CA LEU A 54 -1.59 19.90 9.37
C LEU A 54 -1.45 19.22 8.01
N THR A 55 -1.12 20.03 7.01
CA THR A 55 -0.66 19.57 5.70
C THR A 55 0.77 19.03 5.77
N PRO A 56 1.21 18.18 4.81
CA PRO A 56 2.60 17.74 4.72
C PRO A 56 3.61 18.90 4.73
N GLU A 57 3.29 19.98 4.03
CA GLU A 57 4.12 21.19 3.97
C GLU A 57 4.23 21.89 5.33
N GLN A 58 3.14 21.94 6.11
CA GLN A 58 3.18 22.48 7.48
C GLN A 58 3.97 21.59 8.44
N VAL A 59 4.01 20.27 8.22
CA VAL A 59 4.88 19.37 9.00
C VAL A 59 6.35 19.64 8.67
N LEU A 60 6.69 19.84 7.38
CA LEU A 60 8.04 20.22 6.98
C LEU A 60 8.45 21.60 7.52
N ASP A 61 7.52 22.54 7.58
CA ASP A 61 7.73 23.86 8.18
C ASP A 61 8.14 23.77 9.66
N GLN A 62 7.59 22.82 10.42
CA GLN A 62 8.02 22.57 11.80
C GLN A 62 9.44 21.98 11.91
N ILE A 63 9.93 21.31 10.87
CA ILE A 63 11.27 20.71 10.86
C ILE A 63 12.32 21.73 10.41
N PHE A 64 12.00 22.49 9.36
CA PHE A 64 12.96 23.34 8.64
C PHE A 64 12.70 24.84 8.79
N GLY A 65 11.67 25.26 9.52
CA GLY A 65 11.37 26.69 9.78
C GLY A 65 11.10 27.50 8.51
N GLY A 66 10.50 26.87 7.49
CA GLY A 66 10.21 27.49 6.20
C GLY A 66 11.38 27.49 5.21
N GLU A 67 12.54 26.97 5.60
CA GLU A 67 13.72 26.85 4.74
C GLU A 67 13.70 25.55 3.91
N PHE A 68 12.66 25.38 3.08
CA PHE A 68 12.58 24.28 2.13
C PHE A 68 11.93 24.70 0.81
N GLU A 69 12.29 24.01 -0.27
CA GLU A 69 11.69 24.17 -1.58
C GLU A 69 10.79 22.96 -1.89
N GLN A 70 9.52 23.21 -2.18
CA GLN A 70 8.61 22.17 -2.65
C GLN A 70 8.89 21.89 -4.13
N LEU A 71 9.46 20.72 -4.41
CA LEU A 71 9.77 20.32 -5.78
C LEU A 71 8.54 19.77 -6.51
N ASP A 72 7.80 18.86 -5.87
CA ASP A 72 6.66 18.16 -6.46
C ASP A 72 5.57 17.85 -5.41
N SER A 73 4.36 17.54 -5.89
CA SER A 73 3.27 16.98 -5.08
C SER A 73 2.45 15.99 -5.92
N TYR A 74 2.19 14.80 -5.36
CA TYR A 74 1.47 13.74 -6.05
C TYR A 74 0.34 13.19 -5.19
N PRO A 75 -0.88 13.01 -5.73
CA PRO A 75 -1.94 12.31 -5.01
C PRO A 75 -1.58 10.83 -4.85
N VAL A 76 -1.70 10.33 -3.63
CA VAL A 76 -1.48 8.91 -3.32
C VAL A 76 -2.81 8.20 -3.14
N ARG A 77 -2.90 6.96 -3.62
CA ARG A 77 -4.07 6.08 -3.42
C ARG A 77 -3.62 4.64 -3.33
N PHE A 78 -4.39 3.83 -2.61
CA PHE A 78 -4.28 2.38 -2.72
C PHE A 78 -4.67 1.95 -4.15
N HIS A 79 -3.81 1.16 -4.80
CA HIS A 79 -4.08 0.60 -6.11
C HIS A 79 -3.46 -0.79 -6.22
N CYS A 80 -4.29 -1.80 -6.48
CA CYS A 80 -3.85 -3.13 -6.83
C CYS A 80 -4.11 -3.38 -8.33
N PRO A 81 -3.10 -3.82 -9.11
CA PRO A 81 -3.26 -4.07 -10.54
C PRO A 81 -3.77 -5.49 -10.84
N CYS A 82 -4.29 -6.21 -9.84
CA CYS A 82 -4.88 -7.52 -10.08
C CYS A 82 -6.11 -7.40 -10.97
N SER A 83 -6.35 -8.44 -11.76
CA SER A 83 -7.50 -8.49 -12.65
C SER A 83 -7.89 -9.94 -12.87
N ARG A 84 -9.11 -10.15 -13.35
CA ARG A 84 -9.63 -11.48 -13.67
C ARG A 84 -8.74 -12.16 -14.71
N GLU A 85 -8.29 -11.44 -15.74
CA GLU A 85 -7.45 -11.96 -16.82
C GLU A 85 -6.06 -12.40 -16.30
N ARG A 86 -5.51 -11.69 -15.30
CA ARG A 86 -4.26 -12.07 -14.67
C ARG A 86 -4.40 -13.38 -13.89
N PHE A 87 -5.50 -13.54 -13.16
CA PHE A 87 -5.78 -14.79 -12.45
C PHE A 87 -6.06 -15.94 -13.42
N GLU A 88 -6.81 -15.70 -14.50
CA GLU A 88 -7.02 -16.69 -15.55
C GLU A 88 -5.69 -17.20 -16.12
N THR A 89 -4.79 -16.26 -16.45
CA THR A 89 -3.44 -16.60 -16.92
C THR A 89 -2.66 -17.40 -15.88
N ALA A 90 -2.75 -17.03 -14.60
CA ALA A 90 -2.10 -17.77 -13.52
C ALA A 90 -2.62 -19.21 -13.40
N ILE A 91 -3.94 -19.42 -13.46
CA ILE A 91 -4.54 -20.76 -13.45
C ILE A 91 -4.04 -21.59 -14.64
N ILE A 92 -3.97 -21.00 -15.85
CA ILE A 92 -3.45 -21.68 -17.05
C ILE A 92 -2.03 -22.22 -16.79
N THR A 93 -1.18 -21.47 -16.08
CA THR A 93 0.20 -21.91 -15.79
C THR A 93 0.32 -23.09 -14.83
N LEU A 94 -0.74 -23.43 -14.09
CA LEU A 94 -0.76 -24.61 -13.21
C LEU A 94 -0.71 -25.92 -14.01
N GLY A 95 -1.15 -25.89 -15.27
CA GLY A 95 -1.20 -27.05 -16.13
C GLY A 95 -2.47 -27.89 -15.96
N ARG A 96 -2.73 -28.75 -16.94
CA ARG A 96 -4.00 -29.45 -17.12
C ARG A 96 -4.41 -30.29 -15.91
N GLU A 97 -3.49 -31.06 -15.34
CA GLU A 97 -3.78 -31.99 -14.22
C GLU A 97 -4.24 -31.24 -12.97
N GLU A 98 -3.58 -30.12 -12.66
CA GLU A 98 -3.91 -29.29 -11.51
C GLU A 98 -5.27 -28.60 -11.66
N ILE A 99 -5.56 -28.08 -12.86
CA ILE A 99 -6.84 -27.44 -13.16
C ILE A 99 -8.00 -28.44 -13.02
N ILE A 100 -7.82 -29.69 -13.52
CA ILE A 100 -8.83 -30.74 -13.36
C ILE A 100 -9.06 -31.05 -11.89
N ARG A 101 -7.99 -31.17 -11.09
CA ARG A 101 -8.12 -31.41 -9.65
C ARG A 101 -8.93 -30.31 -8.95
N ILE A 102 -8.66 -29.04 -9.26
CA ILE A 102 -9.42 -27.90 -8.72
C ILE A 102 -10.89 -27.98 -9.13
N MET A 103 -11.18 -28.30 -10.39
CA MET A 103 -12.57 -28.42 -10.87
C MET A 103 -13.33 -29.60 -10.24
N GLU A 104 -12.63 -30.69 -9.91
CA GLU A 104 -13.22 -31.85 -9.20
C GLU A 104 -13.46 -31.57 -7.72
N GLU A 105 -12.59 -30.78 -7.07
CA GLU A 105 -12.78 -30.35 -5.67
C GLU A 105 -13.96 -29.37 -5.53
N GLU A 106 -14.14 -28.49 -6.51
CA GLU A 106 -15.16 -27.44 -6.51
C GLU A 106 -16.46 -27.84 -7.25
N GLU A 107 -16.56 -29.09 -7.75
CA GLU A 107 -17.59 -29.72 -8.61
C GLU A 107 -18.66 -28.82 -9.31
N LYS A 108 -19.48 -28.12 -8.53
CA LYS A 108 -20.67 -27.36 -8.99
C LYS A 108 -20.63 -25.88 -8.63
N ASP A 109 -19.70 -25.48 -7.79
CA ASP A 109 -19.55 -24.11 -7.32
C ASP A 109 -18.51 -23.38 -8.17
N ALA A 110 -18.47 -22.05 -8.03
CA ALA A 110 -17.47 -21.26 -8.70
C ALA A 110 -16.15 -21.37 -7.95
N THR A 111 -15.05 -21.64 -8.67
CA THR A 111 -13.71 -21.57 -8.09
C THR A 111 -13.42 -20.13 -7.68
N GLU A 112 -13.27 -19.89 -6.38
CA GLU A 112 -12.89 -18.60 -5.83
C GLU A 112 -11.36 -18.47 -5.79
N ILE A 113 -10.86 -17.34 -6.30
CA ILE A 113 -9.46 -16.96 -6.18
C ILE A 113 -9.38 -15.58 -5.55
N VAL A 114 -8.75 -15.51 -4.38
CA VAL A 114 -8.59 -14.26 -3.63
C VAL A 114 -7.21 -13.67 -3.90
N CYS A 115 -7.16 -12.40 -4.29
CA CYS A 115 -5.89 -11.69 -4.40
C CYS A 115 -5.26 -11.47 -3.02
N HIS A 116 -4.11 -12.07 -2.75
CA HIS A 116 -3.41 -11.90 -1.46
C HIS A 116 -2.94 -10.46 -1.16
N PHE A 117 -2.99 -9.54 -2.12
CA PHE A 117 -2.58 -8.14 -1.92
C PHE A 117 -3.74 -7.20 -1.57
N CYS A 118 -4.87 -7.31 -2.27
CA CYS A 118 -6.02 -6.43 -2.05
C CYS A 118 -7.26 -7.13 -1.52
N ASN A 119 -7.21 -8.46 -1.40
CA ASN A 119 -8.30 -9.30 -0.94
C ASN A 119 -9.54 -9.30 -1.85
N GLU A 120 -9.41 -8.84 -3.10
CA GLU A 120 -10.45 -8.96 -4.12
C GLU A 120 -10.66 -10.44 -4.48
N ALA A 121 -11.92 -10.89 -4.49
CA ALA A 121 -12.30 -12.26 -4.80
C ALA A 121 -12.80 -12.39 -6.24
N TYR A 122 -12.11 -13.20 -7.04
CA TYR A 122 -12.46 -13.52 -8.42
C TYR A 122 -13.09 -14.91 -8.49
N HIS A 123 -14.32 -14.99 -8.99
CA HIS A 123 -15.06 -16.25 -9.06
C HIS A 123 -15.10 -16.78 -10.49
N PHE A 124 -14.64 -17.99 -10.74
CA PHE A 124 -14.68 -18.64 -12.06
C PHE A 124 -15.75 -19.73 -12.05
N SER A 125 -16.78 -19.56 -12.88
CA SER A 125 -17.82 -20.59 -13.05
C SER A 125 -17.24 -21.87 -13.63
N PRO A 126 -17.92 -23.02 -13.49
CA PRO A 126 -17.49 -24.27 -14.13
C PRO A 126 -17.30 -24.14 -15.65
N GLN A 127 -18.13 -23.32 -16.31
CA GLN A 127 -18.01 -23.05 -17.75
C GLN A 127 -16.69 -22.30 -18.06
N GLU A 128 -16.35 -21.30 -17.27
CA GLU A 128 -15.11 -20.53 -17.44
C GLU A 128 -13.88 -21.38 -17.12
N MET A 129 -13.92 -22.21 -16.08
CA MET A 129 -12.84 -23.15 -15.79
C MET A 129 -12.60 -24.16 -16.92
N ASN A 130 -13.67 -24.59 -17.61
CA ASN A 130 -13.54 -25.37 -18.84
C ASN A 130 -12.86 -24.59 -19.98
N GLU A 131 -13.09 -23.29 -20.09
CA GLU A 131 -12.40 -22.44 -21.07
C GLU A 131 -10.92 -22.27 -20.72
N VAL A 132 -10.59 -22.05 -19.45
CA VAL A 132 -9.21 -22.02 -18.93
C VAL A 132 -8.49 -23.33 -19.25
N LEU A 133 -9.13 -24.48 -18.99
CA LEU A 133 -8.58 -25.81 -19.28
C LEU A 133 -8.26 -26.00 -20.78
N ARG A 134 -9.09 -25.46 -21.67
CA ARG A 134 -8.82 -25.49 -23.12
C ARG A 134 -7.64 -24.61 -23.50
N LYS A 135 -7.43 -23.47 -22.83
CA LYS A 135 -6.29 -22.56 -23.06
C LYS A 135 -4.98 -23.09 -22.49
N ALA A 136 -5.03 -23.99 -21.51
CA ALA A 136 -3.87 -24.67 -20.92
C ALA A 136 -3.39 -25.91 -21.71
N SER A 137 -3.91 -26.12 -22.92
CA SER A 137 -3.55 -27.24 -23.81
C SER A 137 -2.38 -26.93 -24.73
#